data_AF-A0A924YZ80-F1
#
_entry.id   AF-A0A924YZ80-F1
#
_cell.length_a   1.000
_cell.length_b   1.000
_cell.length_c   1.000
_cell.angle_alpha   90.00
_cell.angle_beta   90.00
_cell.angle_gamma   90.00
#
_symmetry.space_group_name_H-M   'P 1'
#
loop_
_entity.id
_entity.type
_entity.pdbx_description
1 polymer ?
#
loop_
_entity_poly.entity_id
_entity_poly.type
_entity_poly.pdbx_seq_one_letter_code
_entity_poly.pdbx_strand_id
1 'polypeptide(L)'
;MLMTQDQTQSTNDPGAARLFGTQNNREILERLEQERSLVEVTCYGVGSALLSRVGFVLPWLTLGSLPTLGILLNRLKKLDQLIRVITAIVEAFETEGVEIFPRLEAPDCQSIDLFIRFPSKEFILLSIRSLGDCTVSFNEAVQALRFRWNSKNGGVRTWKPDPMDELANQELWLRRNQRDLFGGSSKDTRRPLAKVLVLSGVTKLGGMPEPMHITLSSSRFAWIRREQKGACYVISDEQIVNFITSYLAFRKAG
;
A
#
# COMPACT_ATOMS: atom_id res chain seq x y z
N MET A 1 31.29 -36.76 0.98
CA MET A 1 31.28 -35.94 2.20
C MET A 1 31.85 -34.58 1.79
N LEU A 2 30.99 -33.72 1.27
CA LEU A 2 31.35 -32.42 0.68
C LEU A 2 30.55 -31.35 1.40
N MET A 3 31.28 -30.34 1.86
CA MET A 3 30.77 -29.10 2.41
C MET A 3 29.88 -28.39 1.39
N THR A 4 28.75 -27.88 1.87
CA THR A 4 28.20 -26.60 1.42
C THR A 4 27.47 -25.97 2.61
N GLN A 5 28.20 -25.13 3.34
CA GLN A 5 27.60 -23.96 3.97
C GLN A 5 27.19 -23.03 2.84
N ASP A 6 25.94 -22.59 2.82
CA ASP A 6 25.67 -21.26 2.31
C ASP A 6 24.67 -20.56 3.23
N GLN A 7 25.18 -19.48 3.83
CA GLN A 7 24.49 -18.64 4.77
C GLN A 7 23.65 -17.63 3.99
N THR A 8 22.34 -17.62 4.22
CA THR A 8 21.54 -16.40 4.07
C THR A 8 20.93 -16.07 5.43
N GLN A 9 21.80 -15.69 6.37
CA GLN A 9 21.37 -14.93 7.53
C GLN A 9 21.08 -13.50 7.06
N SER A 10 19.80 -13.25 6.79
CA SER A 10 19.22 -11.91 6.76
C SER A 10 19.53 -11.23 8.10
N THR A 11 20.42 -10.25 8.06
CA THR A 11 20.76 -9.37 9.18
C THR A 11 19.59 -8.43 9.50
N ASN A 12 18.55 -8.98 10.12
CA ASN A 12 17.62 -8.18 10.90
C ASN A 12 18.25 -7.94 12.28
N ASP A 13 19.21 -7.02 12.34
CA ASP A 13 19.64 -6.42 13.60
C ASP A 13 18.69 -5.25 13.91
N PRO A 14 17.74 -5.38 14.85
CA PRO A 14 16.71 -4.38 15.12
C PRO A 14 17.25 -3.08 15.77
N GLY A 15 18.57 -3.00 16.03
CA GLY A 15 19.20 -1.86 16.72
C GLY A 15 20.02 -0.92 15.83
N ALA A 16 20.37 -1.31 14.60
CA ALA A 16 21.19 -0.46 13.72
C ALA A 16 20.29 0.52 12.95
N ALA A 17 20.52 1.82 13.12
CA ALA A 17 19.81 2.83 12.35
C ALA A 17 20.06 2.62 10.84
N ARG A 18 19.01 2.35 10.07
CA ARG A 18 19.08 2.27 8.61
C ARG A 18 19.42 3.64 8.04
N LEU A 19 20.68 3.78 7.62
CA LEU A 19 21.18 4.99 6.98
C LEU A 19 20.40 5.26 5.69
N PHE A 20 20.27 6.54 5.35
CA PHE A 20 19.70 6.94 4.07
C PHE A 20 20.68 6.63 2.93
N GLY A 21 20.17 6.24 1.77
CA GLY A 21 20.93 5.86 0.58
C GLY A 21 21.34 4.39 0.53
N THR A 22 20.88 3.54 1.47
CA THR A 22 21.21 2.11 1.46
C THR A 22 20.28 1.28 0.59
N GLN A 23 19.17 1.85 0.14
CA GLN A 23 18.10 1.12 -0.51
C GLN A 23 18.16 1.29 -2.03
N ASN A 24 18.24 0.15 -2.75
CA ASN A 24 18.16 0.14 -4.21
C ASN A 24 16.71 -0.13 -4.65
N ASN A 25 16.00 0.91 -5.10
CA ASN A 25 14.61 0.79 -5.52
C ASN A 25 14.41 -0.13 -6.72
N ARG A 26 15.39 -0.21 -7.64
CA ARG A 26 15.32 -1.09 -8.82
C ARG A 26 15.36 -2.56 -8.42
N GLU A 27 16.26 -2.91 -7.51
CA GLU A 27 16.34 -4.26 -6.96
C GLU A 27 15.04 -4.66 -6.23
N ILE A 28 14.41 -3.72 -5.53
CA ILE A 28 13.12 -3.94 -4.87
C ILE A 28 12.02 -4.24 -5.89
N LEU A 29 11.96 -3.46 -6.98
CA LEU A 29 11.02 -3.70 -8.07
C LEU A 29 11.25 -5.08 -8.71
N GLU A 30 12.49 -5.43 -9.02
CA GLU A 30 12.85 -6.74 -9.59
C GLU A 30 12.41 -7.89 -8.67
N ARG A 31 12.63 -7.78 -7.36
CA ARG A 31 12.18 -8.80 -6.39
C ARG A 31 10.65 -8.92 -6.35
N LEU A 32 9.92 -7.81 -6.44
CA LEU A 32 8.46 -7.82 -6.49
C LEU A 32 7.93 -8.42 -7.79
N GLU A 33 8.58 -8.15 -8.93
CA GLU A 33 8.27 -8.74 -10.23
C GLU A 33 8.57 -10.24 -10.28
N GLN A 34 9.67 -10.67 -9.67
CA GLN A 34 9.98 -12.09 -9.46
C GLN A 34 8.91 -12.77 -8.60
N GLU A 35 8.48 -12.15 -7.49
CA GLU A 35 7.39 -12.68 -6.68
C GLU A 35 6.07 -12.76 -7.48
N ARG A 36 5.76 -11.72 -8.26
CA ARG A 36 4.58 -11.68 -9.14
C ARG A 36 4.59 -12.84 -10.13
N SER A 37 5.70 -13.03 -10.85
CA SER A 37 5.83 -14.12 -11.82
C SER A 37 5.73 -15.50 -11.18
N LEU A 38 6.29 -15.69 -9.97
CA LEU A 38 6.17 -16.96 -9.23
C LEU A 38 4.71 -17.24 -8.85
N VAL A 39 4.00 -16.23 -8.33
CA VAL A 39 2.57 -16.35 -7.97
C VAL A 39 1.74 -16.61 -9.22
N GLU A 40 2.05 -15.96 -10.34
CA GLU A 40 1.39 -16.14 -11.64
C GLU A 40 1.56 -17.57 -12.17
N VAL A 41 2.79 -18.10 -12.20
CA VAL A 41 3.07 -19.50 -12.58
C VAL A 41 2.34 -20.48 -11.66
N THR A 42 2.31 -20.19 -10.36
CA THR A 42 1.59 -21.04 -9.39
C THR A 42 0.08 -21.01 -9.64
N CYS A 43 -0.50 -19.84 -9.92
CA CYS A 43 -1.90 -19.72 -10.32
C CYS A 43 -2.22 -20.55 -11.57
N TYR A 44 -1.38 -20.46 -12.61
CA TYR A 44 -1.57 -21.23 -13.84
C TYR A 44 -1.42 -22.74 -13.60
N GLY A 45 -0.45 -23.16 -12.76
CA GLY A 45 -0.28 -24.55 -12.35
C GLY A 45 -1.53 -25.11 -11.64
N VAL A 46 -2.05 -24.39 -10.63
CA VAL A 46 -3.26 -24.80 -9.91
C VAL A 46 -4.50 -24.77 -10.81
N GLY A 47 -4.65 -23.72 -11.62
CA GLY A 47 -5.77 -23.57 -12.56
C GLY A 47 -5.80 -24.64 -13.64
N SER A 48 -4.63 -25.01 -14.19
CA SER A 48 -4.53 -26.08 -15.20
C SER A 48 -4.82 -27.46 -14.62
N ALA A 49 -4.36 -27.76 -13.40
CA ALA A 49 -4.69 -29.01 -12.71
C ALA A 49 -6.20 -29.15 -12.47
N LEU A 50 -6.87 -28.05 -12.08
CA LEU A 50 -8.32 -27.97 -11.89
C LEU A 50 -9.12 -28.21 -13.18
N LEU A 51 -8.66 -27.67 -14.31
CA LEU A 51 -9.31 -27.81 -15.62
C LEU A 51 -8.97 -29.12 -16.34
N SER A 52 -7.98 -29.87 -15.86
CA SER A 52 -7.60 -31.17 -16.42
C SER A 52 -8.62 -32.26 -16.07
N ARG A 53 -8.65 -33.34 -16.86
CA ARG A 53 -9.53 -34.51 -16.62
C ARG A 53 -9.38 -35.14 -15.22
N VAL A 54 -8.27 -34.90 -14.52
CA VAL A 54 -8.04 -35.36 -13.14
C VAL A 54 -9.04 -34.73 -12.16
N GLY A 55 -9.44 -33.49 -12.39
CA GLY A 55 -10.44 -32.81 -11.56
C GLY A 55 -11.84 -33.43 -11.64
N PHE A 56 -12.13 -34.16 -12.71
CA PHE A 56 -13.39 -34.88 -12.91
C PHE A 56 -13.41 -36.23 -12.15
N VAL A 57 -12.24 -36.83 -11.90
CA VAL A 57 -12.12 -38.14 -11.24
C VAL A 57 -12.01 -38.01 -9.72
N LEU A 58 -11.45 -36.89 -9.22
CA LEU A 58 -11.26 -36.63 -7.79
C LEU A 58 -11.86 -35.28 -7.39
N PRO A 59 -13.21 -35.16 -7.32
CA PRO A 59 -13.90 -33.90 -7.03
C PRO A 59 -13.55 -33.26 -5.67
N TRP A 60 -12.97 -34.02 -4.75
CA TRP A 60 -12.48 -33.50 -3.47
C TRP A 60 -11.18 -32.69 -3.62
N LEU A 61 -10.30 -33.02 -4.57
CA LEU A 61 -9.10 -32.23 -4.89
C LEU A 61 -9.45 -30.91 -5.58
N THR A 62 -10.56 -30.86 -6.34
CA THR A 62 -11.02 -29.63 -6.97
C THR A 62 -11.70 -28.68 -5.99
N LEU A 63 -12.54 -29.21 -5.10
CA LEU A 63 -13.17 -28.39 -4.04
C LEU A 63 -12.14 -27.84 -3.04
N GLY A 64 -11.08 -28.60 -2.72
CA GLY A 64 -10.02 -28.15 -1.81
C GLY A 64 -9.10 -27.06 -2.36
N SER A 65 -8.97 -26.92 -3.69
CA SER A 65 -8.03 -25.99 -4.33
C SER A 65 -8.66 -24.67 -4.80
N LEU A 66 -10.00 -24.56 -4.80
CA LEU A 66 -10.70 -23.30 -5.08
C LEU A 66 -10.35 -22.18 -4.08
N PRO A 67 -10.32 -22.40 -2.74
CA PRO A 67 -9.93 -21.37 -1.79
C PRO A 67 -8.50 -20.89 -2.01
N THR A 68 -7.58 -21.81 -2.31
CA THR A 68 -6.17 -21.47 -2.56
C THR A 68 -6.01 -20.60 -3.80
N LEU A 69 -6.77 -20.87 -4.87
CA LEU A 69 -6.72 -20.07 -6.09
C LEU A 69 -7.26 -18.65 -5.85
N GLY A 70 -8.34 -18.49 -5.08
CA GLY A 70 -8.86 -17.17 -4.71
C GLY A 70 -7.86 -16.34 -3.90
N ILE A 71 -7.14 -16.97 -2.96
CA ILE A 71 -6.08 -16.31 -2.19
C ILE A 71 -4.93 -15.86 -3.10
N LEU A 72 -4.48 -16.72 -4.01
CA LEU A 72 -3.40 -16.41 -4.94
C LEU A 72 -3.77 -15.29 -5.92
N LEU A 73 -4.99 -15.29 -6.47
CA LEU A 73 -5.47 -14.21 -7.35
C LEU A 73 -5.52 -12.86 -6.63
N ASN A 74 -5.98 -12.84 -5.37
CA ASN A 74 -5.98 -11.62 -4.56
C ASN A 74 -4.55 -11.12 -4.28
N ARG A 75 -3.61 -12.04 -4.02
CA ARG A 75 -2.19 -11.71 -3.85
C ARG A 75 -1.59 -11.13 -5.13
N LEU A 76 -1.88 -11.74 -6.28
CA LEU A 76 -1.43 -11.26 -7.60
C LEU A 76 -1.96 -9.86 -7.87
N LYS A 77 -3.25 -9.61 -7.65
CA LYS A 77 -3.84 -8.28 -7.82
C LYS A 77 -3.17 -7.24 -6.91
N LYS A 78 -2.89 -7.59 -5.65
CA LYS A 78 -2.17 -6.69 -4.73
C LYS A 78 -0.73 -6.43 -5.18
N LEU A 79 -0.03 -7.44 -5.72
CA LEU A 79 1.30 -7.27 -6.31
C LEU A 79 1.27 -6.31 -7.49
N ASP A 80 0.34 -6.51 -8.42
CA ASP A 80 0.20 -5.64 -9.60
C ASP A 80 -0.04 -4.18 -9.22
N GLN A 81 -0.90 -3.94 -8.23
CA GLN A 81 -1.19 -2.60 -7.73
C GLN A 81 0.04 -1.97 -7.07
N LEU A 82 0.76 -2.75 -6.26
CA LEU A 82 1.95 -2.28 -5.57
C LEU A 82 3.08 -1.97 -6.56
N ILE A 83 3.37 -2.87 -7.51
CA ILE A 83 4.40 -2.69 -8.54
C ILE A 83 4.09 -1.44 -9.35
N ARG A 84 2.86 -1.27 -9.84
CA ARG A 84 2.43 -0.09 -10.60
C ARG A 84 2.70 1.22 -9.84
N VAL A 85 2.31 1.26 -8.57
CA VAL A 85 2.50 2.43 -7.72
C VAL A 85 3.98 2.72 -7.51
N ILE A 86 4.78 1.69 -7.19
CA ILE A 86 6.22 1.86 -6.96
C ILE A 86 6.92 2.29 -8.25
N THR A 87 6.63 1.67 -9.38
CA THR A 87 7.17 2.06 -10.69
C THR A 87 6.91 3.53 -10.98
N ALA A 88 5.67 4.01 -10.81
CA ALA A 88 5.33 5.41 -11.02
C ALA A 88 6.11 6.37 -10.08
N ILE A 89 6.36 5.96 -8.84
CA ILE A 89 7.15 6.75 -7.89
C ILE A 89 8.64 6.74 -8.25
N VAL A 90 9.20 5.57 -8.55
CA VAL A 90 10.62 5.44 -8.92
C VAL A 90 10.89 6.24 -10.18
N GLU A 91 10.11 6.06 -11.24
CA GLU A 91 10.29 6.80 -12.50
C GLU A 91 10.23 8.31 -12.32
N ALA A 92 9.37 8.80 -11.42
CA ALA A 92 9.22 10.23 -11.17
C ALA A 92 10.27 10.83 -10.21
N PHE A 93 10.75 10.06 -9.23
CA PHE A 93 11.52 10.59 -8.09
C PHE A 93 12.88 9.89 -7.86
N GLU A 94 13.35 9.04 -8.79
CA GLU A 94 14.65 8.35 -8.70
C GLU A 94 15.80 9.35 -8.56
N THR A 95 15.77 10.46 -9.30
CA THR A 95 16.79 11.52 -9.22
C THR A 95 16.75 12.32 -7.92
N GLU A 96 15.62 12.33 -7.23
CA GLU A 96 15.45 12.95 -5.92
C GLU A 96 15.93 12.04 -4.77
N GLY A 97 16.42 10.84 -5.08
CA GLY A 97 16.94 9.89 -4.09
C GLY A 97 15.86 9.28 -3.19
N VAL A 98 14.63 9.16 -3.68
CA VAL A 98 13.53 8.54 -2.92
C VAL A 98 13.91 7.14 -2.43
N GLU A 99 13.48 6.77 -1.22
CA GLU A 99 13.59 5.42 -0.69
C GLU A 99 12.21 4.84 -0.45
N ILE A 100 12.01 3.60 -0.88
CA ILE A 100 10.71 2.96 -0.92
C ILE A 100 10.74 1.63 -0.18
N PHE A 101 9.93 1.51 0.87
CA PHE A 101 9.83 0.32 1.71
C PHE A 101 8.46 -0.34 1.50
N PRO A 102 8.35 -1.31 0.58
CA PRO A 102 7.11 -2.04 0.38
C PRO A 102 6.87 -3.05 1.50
N ARG A 103 5.59 -3.34 1.76
CA ARG A 103 5.15 -4.51 2.56
C ARG A 103 5.83 -4.61 3.91
N LEU A 104 5.85 -3.52 4.67
CA LEU A 104 6.37 -3.59 6.04
C LEU A 104 5.42 -4.43 6.89
N GLU A 105 5.96 -5.53 7.42
CA GLU A 105 5.23 -6.40 8.34
C GLU A 105 5.10 -5.71 9.69
N ALA A 106 3.88 -5.71 10.22
CA ALA A 106 3.56 -5.18 11.52
C ALA A 106 2.78 -6.25 12.28
N PRO A 107 3.39 -6.96 13.26
CA PRO A 107 2.73 -8.10 13.90
C PRO A 107 1.38 -7.76 14.56
N ASP A 108 1.24 -6.52 15.05
CA ASP A 108 0.07 -6.07 15.80
C ASP A 108 -1.02 -5.42 14.91
N CYS A 109 -0.77 -5.26 13.61
CA CYS A 109 -1.74 -4.68 12.68
C CYS A 109 -1.62 -5.27 11.27
N GLN A 110 -2.44 -4.81 10.32
CA GLN A 110 -2.27 -5.26 8.93
C GLN A 110 -0.94 -4.75 8.35
N SER A 111 -0.33 -5.52 7.47
CA SER A 111 0.88 -5.12 6.75
C SER A 111 0.70 -3.76 6.07
N ILE A 112 1.73 -2.95 6.15
CA ILE A 112 1.79 -1.64 5.51
C ILE A 112 2.14 -1.84 4.06
N ASP A 113 1.32 -1.30 3.15
CA ASP A 113 1.55 -1.51 1.73
C ASP A 113 2.84 -0.82 1.27
N LEU A 114 3.03 0.45 1.64
CA LEU A 114 4.19 1.21 1.22
C LEU A 114 4.54 2.35 2.20
N PHE A 115 5.81 2.45 2.58
CA PHE A 115 6.38 3.59 3.28
C PHE A 115 7.44 4.25 2.40
N ILE A 116 7.39 5.57 2.27
CA ILE A 116 8.30 6.34 1.42
C ILE A 116 9.04 7.37 2.28
N ARG A 117 10.35 7.47 2.03
CA ARG A 117 11.25 8.43 2.67
C ARG A 117 11.97 9.25 1.62
N PHE A 118 11.98 10.57 1.81
CA PHE A 118 12.74 11.50 0.98
C PHE A 118 14.00 12.00 1.71
N PRO A 119 15.05 12.43 0.99
CA PRO A 119 16.27 12.95 1.63
C PRO A 119 16.02 14.17 2.50
N SER A 120 15.02 14.99 2.15
CA SER A 120 14.58 16.16 2.92
C SER A 120 13.81 15.81 4.21
N LYS A 121 13.72 14.51 4.55
CA LYS A 121 13.08 13.97 5.76
C LYS A 121 11.56 14.18 5.81
N GLU A 122 10.92 14.20 4.65
CA GLU A 122 9.48 14.00 4.51
C GLU A 122 9.19 12.50 4.40
N PHE A 123 8.10 12.11 5.06
CA PHE A 123 7.65 10.72 5.12
C PHE A 123 6.24 10.60 4.60
N ILE A 124 5.98 9.56 3.82
CA ILE A 124 4.65 9.24 3.30
C ILE A 124 4.35 7.78 3.62
N LEU A 125 3.18 7.54 4.21
CA LEU A 125 2.63 6.22 4.45
C LEU A 125 1.43 6.04 3.52
N LEU A 126 1.52 5.04 2.65
CA LEU A 126 0.51 4.72 1.67
C LEU A 126 -0.18 3.41 2.02
N SER A 127 -1.50 3.41 1.94
CA SER A 127 -2.29 2.19 1.83
C SER A 127 -3.00 2.15 0.49
N ILE A 128 -2.83 1.05 -0.24
CA ILE A 128 -3.42 0.84 -1.56
C ILE A 128 -4.63 -0.08 -1.39
N ARG A 129 -5.79 0.39 -1.84
CA ARG A 129 -7.06 -0.32 -1.64
C ARG A 129 -7.90 -0.32 -2.91
N SER A 130 -8.60 -1.42 -3.14
CA SER A 130 -9.51 -1.59 -4.27
C SER A 130 -10.70 -2.42 -3.84
N LEU A 131 -11.89 -1.89 -4.06
CA LEU A 131 -13.16 -2.58 -3.86
C LEU A 131 -13.81 -2.99 -5.19
N GLY A 132 -13.13 -2.85 -6.33
CA GLY A 132 -13.75 -3.06 -7.63
C GLY A 132 -14.60 -1.86 -8.05
N ASP A 133 -15.56 -2.08 -8.95
CA ASP A 133 -16.31 -1.02 -9.62
C ASP A 133 -17.35 -0.38 -8.68
N CYS A 134 -16.87 0.57 -7.89
CA CYS A 134 -17.66 1.28 -6.90
C CYS A 134 -17.16 2.71 -6.74
N THR A 135 -18.04 3.54 -6.19
CA THR A 135 -17.76 4.92 -5.83
C THR A 135 -17.66 5.03 -4.31
N VAL A 136 -16.55 5.55 -3.82
CA VAL A 136 -16.23 5.70 -2.40
C VAL A 136 -16.49 7.15 -1.97
N SER A 137 -17.24 7.36 -0.89
CA SER A 137 -17.49 8.67 -0.31
C SER A 137 -17.26 8.65 1.20
N PHE A 138 -16.94 9.80 1.78
CA PHE A 138 -16.84 9.93 3.22
C PHE A 138 -18.17 10.36 3.82
N ASN A 139 -18.59 9.74 4.91
CA ASN A 139 -19.78 10.11 5.65
C ASN A 139 -19.37 10.79 6.97
N GLU A 140 -19.60 12.10 7.08
CA GLU A 140 -19.24 12.89 8.26
C GLU A 140 -19.96 12.45 9.54
N ALA A 141 -21.24 12.10 9.44
CA ALA A 141 -22.03 11.72 10.61
C ALA A 141 -21.51 10.44 11.28
N VAL A 142 -21.01 9.49 10.49
CA VAL A 142 -20.46 8.21 10.99
C VAL A 142 -18.93 8.22 11.04
N GLN A 143 -18.29 9.29 10.55
CA GLN A 143 -16.83 9.43 10.47
C GLN A 143 -16.14 8.23 9.78
N ALA A 144 -16.75 7.71 8.72
CA ALA A 144 -16.30 6.49 8.04
C ALA A 144 -16.47 6.57 6.52
N LEU A 145 -15.63 5.83 5.80
CA LEU A 145 -15.78 5.66 4.36
C LEU A 145 -16.96 4.72 4.05
N ARG A 146 -17.78 5.14 3.09
CA ARG A 146 -18.85 4.35 2.50
C ARG A 146 -18.56 4.12 1.04
N PHE A 147 -19.06 3.02 0.51
CA PHE A 147 -18.95 2.73 -0.91
C PHE A 147 -20.31 2.34 -1.47
N ARG A 148 -20.50 2.66 -2.74
CA ARG A 148 -21.67 2.27 -3.52
C ARG A 148 -21.20 1.59 -4.79
N TRP A 149 -21.66 0.36 -5.01
CA TRP A 149 -21.39 -0.35 -6.26
C TRP A 149 -22.05 0.38 -7.43
N ASN A 150 -21.37 0.43 -8.58
CA ASN A 150 -21.91 1.05 -9.78
C ASN A 150 -22.92 0.15 -10.53
N SER A 151 -23.45 -0.88 -9.86
CA SER A 151 -24.46 -1.79 -10.39
C SER A 151 -25.90 -1.31 -10.10
N LYS A 152 -26.87 -1.80 -10.90
CA LYS A 152 -28.29 -1.38 -10.79
C LYS A 152 -28.89 -1.53 -9.39
N ASN A 153 -28.42 -2.51 -8.61
CA ASN A 153 -28.88 -2.78 -7.24
C ASN A 153 -27.82 -2.41 -6.18
N GLY A 154 -26.90 -1.51 -6.51
CA GLY A 154 -25.80 -1.08 -5.64
C GLY A 154 -26.30 -0.28 -4.44
N GLY A 155 -26.48 -0.96 -3.31
CA GLY A 155 -26.70 -0.33 -2.01
C GLY A 155 -25.45 0.36 -1.48
N VAL A 156 -25.64 1.37 -0.63
CA VAL A 156 -24.54 2.04 0.09
C VAL A 156 -24.14 1.17 1.28
N ARG A 157 -22.85 0.86 1.40
CA ARG A 157 -22.29 0.08 2.51
C ARG A 157 -21.15 0.84 3.17
N THR A 158 -20.91 0.56 4.45
CA THR A 158 -19.73 1.09 5.15
C THR A 158 -18.53 0.21 4.82
N TRP A 159 -17.38 0.81 4.50
CA TRP A 159 -16.15 0.09 4.28
C TRP A 159 -15.67 -0.51 5.60
N LYS A 160 -15.63 -1.84 5.68
CA LYS A 160 -15.12 -2.57 6.86
C LYS A 160 -14.08 -3.61 6.41
N PRO A 161 -12.93 -3.70 7.10
CA PRO A 161 -12.39 -2.70 8.05
C PRO A 161 -12.23 -1.31 7.40
N ASP A 162 -12.27 -0.23 8.21
CA ASP A 162 -12.07 1.14 7.70
C ASP A 162 -10.58 1.34 7.38
N PRO A 163 -10.20 1.56 6.11
CA PRO A 163 -8.81 1.70 5.73
C PRO A 163 -8.12 2.92 6.36
N MET A 164 -8.87 3.96 6.78
CA MET A 164 -8.27 5.09 7.50
C MET A 164 -7.89 4.74 8.94
N ASP A 165 -8.66 3.85 9.58
CA ASP A 165 -8.32 3.35 10.92
C ASP A 165 -7.10 2.43 10.86
N GLU A 166 -7.03 1.56 9.85
CA GLU A 166 -5.84 0.74 9.57
C GLU A 166 -4.59 1.62 9.44
N LEU A 167 -4.68 2.65 8.59
CA LEU A 167 -3.57 3.55 8.31
C LEU A 167 -3.10 4.34 9.55
N ALA A 168 -4.03 4.77 10.40
CA ALA A 168 -3.70 5.43 11.66
C ALA A 168 -3.01 4.48 12.66
N ASN A 169 -3.45 3.23 12.73
CA ASN A 169 -2.83 2.21 13.58
C ASN A 169 -1.43 1.84 13.07
N GLN A 170 -1.27 1.74 11.76
CA GLN A 170 0.01 1.50 11.09
C GLN A 170 1.01 2.62 11.35
N GLU A 171 0.59 3.90 11.23
CA GLU A 171 1.44 5.05 11.60
C GLU A 171 1.93 4.93 13.04
N LEU A 172 1.02 4.64 13.97
CA LEU A 172 1.35 4.52 15.39
C LEU A 172 2.36 3.38 15.63
N TRP A 173 2.17 2.24 14.97
CA TRP A 173 3.09 1.10 15.06
C TRP A 173 4.47 1.46 14.50
N LEU A 174 4.55 2.10 13.32
CA LEU A 174 5.81 2.53 12.71
C LEU A 174 6.60 3.46 13.64
N ARG A 175 5.95 4.47 14.21
CA ARG A 175 6.61 5.42 15.11
C ARG A 175 7.12 4.77 16.39
N ARG A 176 6.49 3.68 16.84
CA ARG A 176 6.90 2.96 18.05
C ARG A 176 8.05 1.98 17.77
N ASN A 177 7.94 1.22 16.68
CA ASN A 177 8.75 0.02 16.46
C ASN A 177 9.82 0.17 15.36
N GLN A 178 9.67 1.14 14.45
CA GLN A 178 10.54 1.32 13.29
C GLN A 178 11.13 2.74 13.26
N ARG A 179 11.80 3.13 14.35
CA ARG A 179 12.37 4.50 14.48
C ARG A 179 13.51 4.75 13.50
N ASP A 180 14.22 3.70 13.12
CA ASP A 180 15.28 3.67 12.12
C ASP A 180 14.78 4.14 10.75
N LEU A 181 13.55 3.80 10.37
CA LEU A 181 12.94 4.32 9.13
C LEU A 181 12.81 5.84 9.13
N PHE A 182 12.63 6.46 10.30
CA PHE A 182 12.58 7.92 10.42
C PHE A 182 13.97 8.57 10.55
N GLY A 183 15.07 7.80 10.60
CA GLY A 183 16.43 8.31 10.83
C GLY A 183 16.94 8.10 12.27
N GLY A 184 16.26 7.27 13.07
CA GLY A 184 16.75 6.76 14.36
C GLY A 184 16.62 7.73 15.55
N SER A 185 16.49 9.04 15.32
CA SER A 185 16.35 10.02 16.39
C SER A 185 14.89 10.23 16.82
N SER A 186 14.65 10.49 18.11
CA SER A 186 13.30 10.84 18.61
C SER A 186 12.73 12.11 17.97
N LYS A 187 13.59 13.03 17.52
CA LYS A 187 13.19 14.24 16.81
C LYS A 187 12.65 13.89 15.43
N ASP A 188 13.32 12.99 14.71
CA ASP A 188 12.89 12.63 13.36
C ASP A 188 11.62 11.76 13.39
N THR A 189 11.45 10.87 14.38
CA THR A 189 10.20 10.12 14.58
C THR A 189 8.99 11.00 14.92
N ARG A 190 9.18 12.27 15.29
CA ARG A 190 8.09 13.24 15.54
C ARG A 190 7.77 14.11 14.32
N ARG A 191 8.52 13.98 13.23
CA ARG A 191 8.27 14.75 12.00
C ARG A 191 6.90 14.39 11.39
N PRO A 192 6.27 15.33 10.67
CA PRO A 192 5.02 15.06 9.95
C PRO A 192 5.18 13.89 8.98
N LEU A 193 4.17 13.02 8.97
CA LEU A 193 4.04 11.90 8.05
C LEU A 193 2.70 12.04 7.34
N ALA A 194 2.72 12.05 6.01
CA ALA A 194 1.50 12.07 5.22
C ALA A 194 0.88 10.68 5.18
N LYS A 195 -0.34 10.55 5.72
CA LYS A 195 -1.16 9.35 5.57
C LYS A 195 -1.97 9.48 4.29
N VAL A 196 -1.81 8.52 3.38
CA VAL A 196 -2.43 8.56 2.06
C VAL A 196 -3.11 7.23 1.76
N LEU A 197 -4.42 7.28 1.55
CA LEU A 197 -5.22 6.17 1.03
C LEU A 197 -5.30 6.30 -0.49
N VAL A 198 -4.74 5.34 -1.19
CA VAL A 198 -4.76 5.25 -2.65
C VAL A 198 -5.87 4.29 -3.08
N LEU A 199 -6.87 4.82 -3.78
CA LEU A 199 -7.88 4.03 -4.46
C LEU A 199 -7.33 3.56 -5.80
N SER A 200 -7.28 2.25 -6.01
CA SER A 200 -6.68 1.64 -7.21
C SER A 200 -7.66 0.80 -8.02
N GLY A 201 -7.38 0.70 -9.32
CA GLY A 201 -8.17 -0.03 -10.29
C GLY A 201 -9.43 0.76 -10.64
N VAL A 202 -10.58 0.09 -10.65
CA VAL A 202 -11.87 0.71 -11.02
C VAL A 202 -12.61 1.36 -9.84
N THR A 203 -11.99 1.38 -8.65
CA THR A 203 -12.57 2.04 -7.48
C THR A 203 -12.39 3.53 -7.61
N LYS A 204 -13.50 4.28 -7.64
CA LYS A 204 -13.50 5.72 -7.86
C LYS A 204 -13.77 6.48 -6.58
N LEU A 205 -13.15 7.65 -6.46
CA LEU A 205 -13.51 8.63 -5.44
C LEU A 205 -14.79 9.35 -5.88
N GLY A 206 -15.81 9.31 -5.03
CA GLY A 206 -17.04 10.09 -5.20
C GLY A 206 -16.81 11.56 -4.86
N GLY A 207 -17.76 12.40 -5.27
CA GLY A 207 -17.72 13.82 -4.93
C GLY A 207 -17.71 14.01 -3.41
N MET A 208 -16.72 14.75 -2.92
CA MET A 208 -16.66 15.19 -1.53
C MET A 208 -17.06 16.67 -1.42
N PRO A 209 -17.61 17.10 -0.27
CA PRO A 209 -17.81 18.51 0.02
C PRO A 209 -16.51 19.31 -0.11
N GLU A 210 -16.64 20.57 -0.54
CA GLU A 210 -15.53 21.53 -0.66
C GLU A 210 -14.61 21.58 0.59
N PRO A 211 -15.13 21.59 1.84
CA PRO A 211 -14.31 21.63 3.05
C PRO A 211 -13.40 20.40 3.27
N MET A 212 -13.69 19.28 2.60
CA MET A 212 -12.86 18.06 2.66
C MET A 212 -11.75 18.04 1.63
N HIS A 213 -11.38 19.21 1.10
CA HIS A 213 -10.27 19.31 0.21
C HIS A 213 -9.25 20.31 0.72
N ILE A 214 -8.00 20.05 0.41
CA ILE A 214 -6.89 20.95 0.68
C ILE A 214 -6.13 21.18 -0.63
N THR A 215 -5.68 22.42 -0.81
CA THR A 215 -4.79 22.78 -1.91
C THR A 215 -3.35 22.60 -1.43
N LEU A 216 -2.62 21.69 -2.05
CA LEU A 216 -1.18 21.52 -1.87
C LEU A 216 -0.49 22.14 -3.08
N SER A 217 0.26 23.21 -2.87
CA SER A 217 0.86 24.00 -3.96
C SER A 217 -0.22 24.46 -4.97
N SER A 218 -0.33 23.80 -6.13
CA SER A 218 -1.29 24.11 -7.20
C SER A 218 -2.40 23.07 -7.38
N SER A 219 -2.37 21.97 -6.64
CA SER A 219 -3.28 20.83 -6.81
C SER A 219 -4.20 20.63 -5.62
N ARG A 220 -5.43 20.23 -5.89
CA ARG A 220 -6.47 20.00 -4.88
C ARG A 220 -6.63 18.51 -4.62
N PHE A 221 -6.56 18.12 -3.35
CA PHE A 221 -6.68 16.72 -2.92
C PHE A 221 -7.75 16.57 -1.85
N ALA A 222 -8.43 15.43 -1.81
CA ALA A 222 -9.33 15.12 -0.72
C ALA A 222 -8.52 14.88 0.56
N TRP A 223 -8.90 15.58 1.62
CA TRP A 223 -8.26 15.60 2.91
C TRP A 223 -9.32 15.45 4.00
N ILE A 224 -9.35 14.28 4.61
CA ILE A 224 -10.34 13.90 5.61
C ILE A 224 -9.67 13.99 6.97
N ARG A 225 -10.22 14.82 7.86
CA ARG A 225 -9.77 14.95 9.25
C ARG A 225 -10.75 14.23 10.18
N ARG A 226 -10.24 13.30 10.98
CA ARG A 226 -10.96 12.62 12.06
C ARG A 226 -10.38 13.04 13.41
N GLU A 227 -11.24 13.38 14.37
CA GLU A 227 -10.81 13.97 15.65
C GLU A 227 -9.76 13.15 16.40
N GLN A 228 -9.90 11.82 16.42
CA GLN A 228 -9.04 10.93 17.22
C GLN A 228 -7.94 10.22 16.41
N LYS A 229 -8.00 10.26 15.08
CA LYS A 229 -7.14 9.46 14.18
C LYS A 229 -6.28 10.32 13.25
N GLY A 230 -6.41 11.64 13.36
CA GLY A 230 -5.69 12.61 12.56
C GLY A 230 -6.30 12.76 11.16
N ALA A 231 -5.51 13.30 10.24
CA ALA A 231 -5.94 13.51 8.87
C ALA A 231 -5.34 12.51 7.89
N CYS A 232 -6.08 12.21 6.83
CA CYS A 232 -5.70 11.30 5.75
C CYS A 232 -6.04 11.92 4.40
N TYR A 233 -5.13 11.80 3.44
CA TYR A 233 -5.40 12.12 2.05
C TYR A 233 -6.05 10.91 1.37
N VAL A 234 -7.05 11.15 0.53
CA VAL A 234 -7.64 10.11 -0.32
C VAL A 234 -7.46 10.50 -1.77
N ILE A 235 -6.76 9.66 -2.54
CA ILE A 235 -6.41 9.95 -3.93
C ILE A 235 -6.65 8.72 -4.81
N SER A 236 -6.80 8.94 -6.11
CA SER A 236 -6.69 7.85 -7.10
C SER A 236 -5.21 7.50 -7.34
N ASP A 237 -4.93 6.27 -7.76
CA ASP A 237 -3.57 5.83 -8.11
C ASP A 237 -2.94 6.69 -9.22
N GLU A 238 -3.71 7.14 -10.20
CA GLU A 238 -3.28 8.08 -11.24
C GLU A 238 -2.76 9.43 -10.70
N GLN A 239 -3.20 9.83 -9.51
CA GLN A 239 -2.84 11.12 -8.91
C GLN A 239 -1.58 11.04 -8.04
N ILE A 240 -0.97 9.86 -7.88
CA ILE A 240 0.09 9.65 -6.89
C ILE A 240 1.32 10.52 -7.12
N VAL A 241 1.79 10.63 -8.37
CA VAL A 241 2.96 11.45 -8.70
C VAL A 241 2.65 12.92 -8.44
N ASN A 242 1.52 13.41 -8.94
CA ASN A 242 1.11 14.80 -8.73
C ASN A 242 0.93 15.13 -7.24
N PHE A 243 0.38 14.19 -6.45
CA PHE A 243 0.26 14.33 -5.01
C PHE A 243 1.62 14.48 -4.34
N ILE A 244 2.57 13.57 -4.61
CA ILE A 244 3.89 13.59 -4.00
C ILE A 244 4.61 14.89 -4.38
N THR A 245 4.63 15.28 -5.67
CA THR A 245 5.24 16.54 -6.12
C THR A 245 4.65 17.75 -5.39
N SER A 246 3.32 17.82 -5.32
CA SER A 246 2.60 18.92 -4.67
C SER A 246 2.85 18.95 -3.15
N TYR A 247 2.91 17.79 -2.52
CA TYR A 247 3.21 17.65 -1.09
C TYR A 247 4.64 18.09 -0.78
N LEU A 248 5.64 17.62 -1.53
CA LEU A 248 7.04 18.03 -1.35
C LEU A 248 7.22 19.53 -1.56
N ALA A 249 6.58 20.11 -2.59
CA ALA A 249 6.60 21.55 -2.83
C ALA A 249 5.99 22.33 -1.65
N PHE A 250 4.83 21.90 -1.15
CA PHE A 250 4.18 22.49 0.03
C PHE A 250 5.08 22.43 1.28
N ARG A 251 5.79 21.31 1.50
CA ARG A 251 6.70 21.12 2.64
C ARG A 251 7.98 21.95 2.54
N LYS A 252 8.44 22.29 1.32
CA LYS A 252 9.60 23.17 1.10
C LYS A 252 9.26 24.64 1.28
N ALA A 253 7.99 25.03 1.07
CA ALA A 253 7.54 26.42 1.12
C ALA A 253 7.17 26.93 2.52
N GLY A 254 6.96 26.04 3.50
CA GLY A 254 6.57 26.39 4.87
C GLY A 254 7.55 25.87 5.91
#